data_AF-A0A1G2Y147-F1
#
_entry.id   AF-A0A1G2Y147-F1
#
_cell.length_a   1.000
_cell.length_b   1.000
_cell.length_c   1.000
_cell.angle_alpha   90.00
_cell.angle_beta   90.00
_cell.angle_gamma   90.00
#
_symmetry.space_group_name_H-M   'P 1'
#
loop_
_entity.id
_entity.type
_entity.pdbx_description
1 polymer ?
#
loop_
_entity_poly.entity_id
_entity_poly.type
_entity_poly.pdbx_seq_one_letter_code
_entity_poly.pdbx_strand_id
1 'polypeptide(L)'
;MKFIKLQREGFRMKNMLVGIATLLFTICIPNIGQCENSISLPADKPTMASTGTRSGYVLDAITEKPVADAIIVYHWNIRDFSFEGGSTRFGAIYETFTDKEGKYTIPNQVVRIEHSASSHLDAEEVFIYKHNYVFYRMLDNEPQHFIICVPNLPHIHRKQNNIVKLQPWNDQMSHAEHLEFIPRDEFNIDKLKFLPKALANENILADEEKKVTESIAKKVTEALSQFTIDTALYKDKQITKDEYINRLHHHLATPDADLLKSASLALKDCNDTAAIPALIAFIKRNMYRREAFEVGFSALCTAINNTDISMPVSMPDRKRLIAEIESWWDRNKDKSPARWQSDDLAKLASQLEEQANSWRPLYNVSGTFRLISGEVEDANTSPVMTVFKKFKKALIEDDVNSVRDCFADGFGKERAAQLITLRQKFKDMANDMKKMVLVSEEEYMANYDLVREENGEMFAYPVIFVRDEFGNWKISDF
;
A
#
# COMPACT_ATOMS: atom_id res chain seq x y z
N MET A 1 -7.71 45.24 -5.31
CA MET A 1 -9.03 45.30 -4.63
C MET A 1 -10.05 44.58 -5.51
N LYS A 2 -10.76 43.58 -4.97
CA LYS A 2 -11.66 42.55 -5.61
C LYS A 2 -11.02 41.18 -5.92
N PHE A 3 -10.85 40.36 -4.88
CA PHE A 3 -10.74 38.89 -4.97
C PHE A 3 -11.17 38.24 -3.64
N ILE A 4 -12.35 38.60 -3.11
CA ILE A 4 -12.95 37.94 -1.94
C ILE A 4 -14.47 37.92 -2.16
N LYS A 5 -14.99 36.94 -2.91
CA LYS A 5 -16.44 36.64 -2.91
C LYS A 5 -16.84 35.22 -3.32
N LEU A 6 -15.94 34.39 -3.85
CA LEU A 6 -16.31 33.06 -4.36
C LEU A 6 -16.28 31.90 -3.35
N GLN A 7 -15.67 32.06 -2.16
CA GLN A 7 -15.63 30.95 -1.18
C GLN A 7 -16.85 30.85 -0.25
N ARG A 8 -17.76 31.84 -0.25
CA ARG A 8 -18.92 31.85 0.67
C ARG A 8 -20.16 31.11 0.15
N GLU A 9 -20.21 30.76 -1.14
CA GLU A 9 -21.36 30.09 -1.75
C GLU A 9 -21.27 28.56 -1.67
N GLY A 10 -20.07 27.98 -1.69
CA GLY A 10 -19.88 26.52 -1.53
C GLY A 10 -20.27 25.99 -0.14
N PHE A 11 -20.14 26.81 0.91
CA PHE A 11 -20.52 26.44 2.27
C PHE A 11 -22.04 26.50 2.51
N ARG A 12 -22.77 27.34 1.76
CA ARG A 12 -24.24 27.43 1.85
C ARG A 12 -24.95 26.28 1.16
N MET A 13 -24.42 25.74 0.06
CA MET A 13 -25.02 24.57 -0.60
C MET A 13 -24.88 23.28 0.21
N LYS A 14 -23.76 23.05 0.91
CA LYS A 14 -23.60 21.86 1.78
C LYS A 14 -24.59 21.85 2.95
N ASN A 15 -24.80 22.99 3.61
CA ASN A 15 -25.75 23.07 4.72
C ASN A 15 -27.22 23.00 4.26
N MET A 16 -27.52 23.43 3.02
CA MET A 16 -28.86 23.30 2.45
C MET A 16 -29.18 21.86 2.04
N LEU A 17 -28.19 21.10 1.52
CA LEU A 17 -28.34 19.68 1.20
C LEU A 17 -28.48 18.79 2.45
N VAL A 18 -27.71 19.07 3.52
CA VAL A 18 -27.88 18.39 4.82
C VAL A 18 -29.23 18.73 5.46
N GLY A 19 -29.70 19.98 5.35
CA GLY A 19 -31.01 20.39 5.82
C GLY A 19 -32.17 19.70 5.08
N ILE A 20 -32.07 19.53 3.77
CA ILE A 20 -33.10 18.86 2.95
C ILE A 20 -33.12 17.34 3.21
N ALA A 21 -31.96 16.70 3.39
CA ALA A 21 -31.88 15.27 3.74
C ALA A 21 -32.48 14.98 5.14
N THR A 22 -32.24 15.88 6.11
CA THR A 22 -32.82 15.77 7.46
C THR A 22 -34.33 16.00 7.45
N LEU A 23 -34.82 16.94 6.62
CA LEU A 23 -36.26 17.22 6.49
C LEU A 23 -37.00 16.08 5.77
N LEU A 24 -36.40 15.44 4.78
CA LEU A 24 -36.98 14.27 4.09
C LEU A 24 -37.02 13.03 5.01
N PHE A 25 -36.03 12.85 5.89
CA PHE A 25 -36.08 11.78 6.91
C PHE A 25 -37.16 12.02 7.98
N THR A 26 -37.48 13.28 8.28
CA THR A 26 -38.49 13.62 9.30
C THR A 26 -39.92 13.54 8.76
N ILE A 27 -40.13 13.76 7.45
CA ILE A 27 -41.48 13.82 6.85
C ILE A 27 -41.93 12.44 6.29
N CYS A 28 -41.01 11.50 6.04
CA CYS A 28 -41.34 10.18 5.49
C CYS A 28 -41.49 9.04 6.52
N ILE A 29 -41.50 9.32 7.82
CA ILE A 29 -41.89 8.33 8.85
C ILE A 29 -43.31 8.68 9.33
N PRO A 30 -44.38 8.18 8.68
CA PRO A 30 -45.68 8.21 9.30
C PRO A 30 -45.63 7.26 10.51
N ASN A 31 -45.95 7.80 11.69
CA ASN A 31 -46.42 7.11 12.91
C ASN A 31 -46.49 5.57 12.79
N ILE A 32 -45.35 4.89 12.91
CA ILE A 32 -45.34 3.52 13.41
C ILE A 32 -45.46 3.67 14.91
N GLY A 33 -46.72 3.75 15.35
CA GLY A 33 -47.05 3.60 16.76
C GLY A 33 -46.44 2.30 17.26
N GLN A 34 -45.73 2.41 18.38
CA GLN A 34 -45.52 1.37 19.40
C GLN A 34 -45.95 -0.04 18.97
N CYS A 35 -45.13 -0.68 18.12
CA CYS A 35 -44.94 -2.12 18.23
C CYS A 35 -43.68 -2.29 19.06
N GLU A 36 -43.85 -2.28 20.38
CA GLU A 36 -42.89 -2.88 21.33
C GLU A 36 -42.91 -4.40 21.18
N ASN A 37 -42.82 -4.91 19.95
CA ASN A 37 -42.26 -6.22 19.73
C ASN A 37 -40.76 -5.99 19.82
N SER A 38 -40.25 -6.01 21.05
CA SER A 38 -38.85 -6.37 21.26
C SER A 38 -38.69 -7.73 20.58
N ILE A 39 -38.26 -7.71 19.32
CA ILE A 39 -37.64 -8.86 18.69
C ILE A 39 -36.42 -9.05 19.58
N SER A 40 -36.59 -9.87 20.61
CA SER A 40 -35.49 -10.57 21.23
C SER A 40 -34.90 -11.36 20.08
N LEU A 41 -33.91 -10.76 19.43
CA LEU A 41 -32.96 -11.53 18.65
C LEU A 41 -32.57 -12.67 19.62
N PRO A 42 -32.81 -13.93 19.23
CA PRO A 42 -32.47 -15.05 20.09
C PRO A 42 -31.08 -14.79 20.63
N ALA A 43 -30.85 -15.10 21.92
CA ALA A 43 -29.53 -15.00 22.51
C ALA A 43 -28.61 -15.91 21.71
N ASP A 44 -28.02 -15.35 20.66
CA ASP A 44 -27.31 -16.13 19.66
C ASP A 44 -26.10 -16.72 20.38
N LYS A 45 -25.81 -17.97 20.04
CA LYS A 45 -24.65 -18.65 20.59
C LYS A 45 -23.41 -18.13 19.88
N PRO A 46 -22.33 -17.80 20.59
CA PRO A 46 -21.10 -17.31 19.97
C PRO A 46 -20.65 -18.25 18.86
N THR A 47 -20.22 -17.69 17.72
CA THR A 47 -19.67 -18.47 16.62
C THR A 47 -18.21 -18.80 16.92
N MET A 48 -17.80 -20.03 16.64
CA MET A 48 -16.41 -20.48 16.82
C MET A 48 -15.74 -20.52 15.45
N ALA A 49 -14.73 -19.68 15.24
CA ALA A 49 -13.93 -19.66 14.02
C ALA A 49 -12.59 -20.38 14.27
N SER A 50 -12.10 -21.09 13.26
CA SER A 50 -10.84 -21.82 13.30
C SER A 50 -9.81 -21.08 12.43
N THR A 51 -8.61 -20.81 12.95
CA THR A 51 -7.57 -20.12 12.16
C THR A 51 -6.84 -21.06 11.19
N GLY A 52 -6.89 -22.36 11.44
CA GLY A 52 -6.12 -23.39 10.77
C GLY A 52 -4.67 -23.44 11.25
N THR A 53 -3.96 -24.52 10.91
CA THR A 53 -2.52 -24.66 11.23
C THR A 53 -1.68 -23.86 10.22
N ARG A 54 -0.55 -23.32 10.66
CA ARG A 54 0.44 -22.69 9.78
C ARG A 54 1.80 -23.33 9.95
N SER A 55 2.58 -23.38 8.89
CA SER A 55 3.97 -23.87 8.95
C SER A 55 4.84 -23.22 7.90
N GLY A 56 6.13 -23.13 8.16
CA GLY A 56 7.07 -22.57 7.21
C GLY A 56 8.52 -22.61 7.67
N TYR A 57 9.34 -21.89 6.91
CA TYR A 57 10.78 -21.79 7.03
C TYR A 57 11.18 -20.32 6.98
N VAL A 58 12.17 -19.96 7.80
CA VAL A 58 12.82 -18.66 7.73
C VAL A 58 14.27 -18.86 7.32
N LEU A 59 14.66 -18.21 6.23
CA LEU A 59 15.99 -18.29 5.64
C LEU A 59 16.63 -16.89 5.60
N ASP A 60 17.95 -16.85 5.62
CA ASP A 60 18.71 -15.64 5.35
C ASP A 60 18.64 -15.33 3.84
N ALA A 61 18.26 -14.11 3.49
CA ALA A 61 18.03 -13.72 2.09
C ALA A 61 19.31 -13.71 1.23
N ILE A 62 20.49 -13.63 1.84
CA ILE A 62 21.79 -13.58 1.16
C ILE A 62 22.41 -14.98 1.07
N THR A 63 22.42 -15.70 2.19
CA THR A 63 23.12 -16.99 2.30
C THR A 63 22.22 -18.20 2.05
N GLU A 64 20.90 -18.00 2.03
CA GLU A 64 19.86 -19.04 1.97
C GLU A 64 19.93 -20.07 3.10
N LYS A 65 20.72 -19.78 4.16
CA LYS A 65 20.82 -20.65 5.33
C LYS A 65 19.63 -20.45 6.25
N PRO A 66 19.24 -21.48 7.02
CA PRO A 66 18.18 -21.32 8.01
C PRO A 66 18.49 -20.30 9.10
N VAL A 67 17.47 -19.54 9.50
CA VAL A 67 17.56 -18.57 10.60
C VAL A 67 16.89 -19.15 11.83
N ALA A 68 17.72 -19.52 12.82
CA ALA A 68 17.26 -20.05 14.10
C ALA A 68 16.81 -18.95 15.07
N ASP A 69 15.88 -19.28 15.96
CA ASP A 69 15.32 -18.41 17.00
C ASP A 69 14.80 -17.07 16.46
N ALA A 70 14.26 -17.04 15.23
CA ALA A 70 13.45 -15.94 14.74
C ALA A 70 12.08 -16.02 15.38
N ILE A 71 11.57 -14.89 15.86
CA ILE A 71 10.25 -14.77 16.47
C ILE A 71 9.22 -14.69 15.35
N ILE A 72 8.23 -15.55 15.41
CA ILE A 72 7.09 -15.60 14.48
C ILE A 72 5.85 -15.19 15.27
N VAL A 73 5.17 -14.15 14.80
CA VAL A 73 3.90 -13.69 15.34
C VAL A 73 2.84 -13.82 14.24
N TYR A 74 1.75 -14.49 14.56
CA TYR A 74 0.53 -14.43 13.76
C TYR A 74 -0.55 -13.73 14.57
N HIS A 75 -1.25 -12.83 13.90
CA HIS A 75 -2.32 -12.04 14.47
C HIS A 75 -3.58 -12.20 13.62
N TRP A 76 -4.72 -12.34 14.29
CA TRP A 76 -6.03 -12.38 13.65
C TRP A 76 -6.94 -11.38 14.32
N ASN A 77 -7.54 -10.53 13.51
CA ASN A 77 -8.57 -9.60 13.93
C ASN A 77 -9.96 -10.16 13.64
N ILE A 78 -10.95 -9.65 14.35
CA ILE A 78 -12.37 -9.82 14.04
C ILE A 78 -12.86 -8.47 13.56
N ARG A 79 -13.39 -8.44 12.34
CA ARG A 79 -14.05 -7.27 11.79
C ARG A 79 -15.53 -7.36 12.09
N ASP A 80 -16.00 -6.45 12.94
CA ASP A 80 -17.42 -6.28 13.17
C ASP A 80 -17.95 -5.31 12.12
N PHE A 81 -18.97 -5.74 11.39
CA PHE A 81 -19.66 -4.84 10.46
C PHE A 81 -20.36 -3.71 11.23
N SER A 82 -20.14 -2.48 10.80
CA SER A 82 -20.88 -1.31 11.25
C SER A 82 -21.10 -0.37 10.06
N PHE A 83 -22.22 0.38 10.08
CA PHE A 83 -22.53 1.36 9.03
C PHE A 83 -21.62 2.60 9.07
N GLU A 84 -20.88 2.83 10.17
CA GLU A 84 -20.03 4.01 10.38
C GLU A 84 -18.53 3.73 10.16
N GLY A 85 -18.21 2.60 9.53
CA GLY A 85 -16.85 2.06 9.44
C GLY A 85 -16.69 0.96 10.48
N GLY A 86 -16.62 -0.29 10.01
CA GLY A 86 -16.58 -1.47 10.88
C GLY A 86 -15.51 -1.34 11.97
N SER A 87 -15.87 -1.68 13.21
CA SER A 87 -14.89 -1.76 14.28
C SER A 87 -14.08 -3.03 14.12
N THR A 88 -12.76 -2.92 14.20
CA THR A 88 -11.88 -4.08 14.26
C THR A 88 -11.57 -4.36 15.72
N ARG A 89 -11.72 -5.61 16.14
CA ARG A 89 -11.35 -6.04 17.49
C ARG A 89 -10.41 -7.23 17.44
N PHE A 90 -9.65 -7.39 18.51
CA PHE A 90 -8.70 -8.48 18.64
C PHE A 90 -9.40 -9.86 18.60
N GLY A 91 -8.94 -10.74 17.73
CA GLY A 91 -9.38 -12.14 17.65
C GLY A 91 -8.44 -13.08 18.38
N ALA A 92 -7.26 -13.31 17.83
CA ALA A 92 -6.24 -14.15 18.41
C ALA A 92 -4.82 -13.67 18.05
N ILE A 93 -3.86 -14.06 18.88
CA ILE A 93 -2.44 -13.87 18.60
C ILE A 93 -1.68 -15.12 19.02
N TYR A 94 -0.69 -15.50 18.23
CA TYR A 94 0.19 -16.60 18.55
C TYR A 94 1.64 -16.23 18.26
N GLU A 95 2.52 -16.60 19.17
CA GLU A 95 3.94 -16.29 19.10
C GLU A 95 4.77 -17.56 19.29
N THR A 96 5.74 -17.78 18.42
CA THR A 96 6.67 -18.92 18.49
C THR A 96 8.05 -18.55 17.98
N PHE A 97 8.98 -19.50 18.03
CA PHE A 97 10.32 -19.36 17.47
C PHE A 97 10.55 -20.36 16.35
N THR A 98 11.43 -20.00 15.42
CA THR A 98 12.01 -20.98 14.50
C THR A 98 13.00 -21.89 15.23
N ASP A 99 13.05 -23.15 14.82
CA ASP A 99 14.05 -24.10 15.31
C ASP A 99 15.42 -23.91 14.63
N LYS A 100 16.37 -24.82 14.90
CA LYS A 100 17.72 -24.79 14.33
C LYS A 100 17.76 -24.93 12.80
N GLU A 101 16.70 -25.49 12.21
CA GLU A 101 16.52 -25.64 10.77
C GLU A 101 15.66 -24.51 10.18
N GLY A 102 15.40 -23.45 10.97
CA GLY A 102 14.61 -22.30 10.58
C GLY A 102 13.11 -22.61 10.45
N LYS A 103 12.66 -23.79 10.88
CA LYS A 103 11.27 -24.23 10.74
C LYS A 103 10.41 -23.66 11.86
N TYR A 104 9.16 -23.35 11.54
CA TYR A 104 8.14 -23.02 12.53
C TYR A 104 6.82 -23.72 12.23
N THR A 105 6.04 -23.94 13.27
CA THR A 105 4.66 -24.43 13.19
C THR A 105 3.80 -23.64 14.17
N ILE A 106 2.60 -23.25 13.74
CA ILE A 106 1.61 -22.57 14.55
C ILE A 106 0.35 -23.44 14.56
N PRO A 107 -0.06 -23.93 15.73
CA PRO A 107 -1.24 -24.75 15.82
C PRO A 107 -2.49 -23.94 15.51
N ASN A 108 -3.54 -24.63 15.08
CA ASN A 108 -4.87 -24.06 14.92
C ASN A 108 -5.34 -23.37 16.20
N GLN A 109 -5.76 -22.11 16.10
CA GLN A 109 -6.40 -21.37 17.17
C GLN A 109 -7.92 -21.41 16.96
N VAL A 110 -8.67 -21.45 18.06
CA VAL A 110 -10.13 -21.35 18.03
C VAL A 110 -10.52 -19.99 18.59
N VAL A 111 -11.09 -19.14 17.72
CA VAL A 111 -11.50 -17.78 18.03
C VAL A 111 -12.99 -17.75 18.28
N ARG A 112 -13.39 -17.23 19.44
CA ARG A 112 -14.81 -17.01 19.77
C ARG A 112 -15.24 -15.64 19.26
N ILE A 113 -16.17 -15.62 18.31
CA ILE A 113 -16.73 -14.40 17.73
C ILE A 113 -18.06 -14.11 18.44
N GLU A 114 -18.01 -13.11 19.34
CA GLU A 114 -19.19 -12.58 20.04
C GLU A 114 -19.95 -11.59 19.14
N HIS A 115 -21.28 -11.51 19.30
CA HIS A 115 -22.23 -11.15 18.25
C HIS A 115 -22.16 -9.72 17.69
N SER A 116 -21.83 -9.64 16.40
CA SER A 116 -22.59 -8.87 15.40
C SER A 116 -22.98 -9.84 14.28
N ALA A 117 -24.15 -9.68 13.65
CA ALA A 117 -24.68 -10.61 12.64
C ALA A 117 -23.76 -10.74 11.39
N SER A 118 -22.72 -9.93 11.31
CA SER A 118 -21.78 -9.86 10.20
C SER A 118 -20.32 -9.74 10.68
N SER A 119 -20.05 -10.11 11.93
CA SER A 119 -18.67 -10.26 12.42
C SER A 119 -17.98 -11.45 11.78
N HIS A 120 -16.78 -11.26 11.25
CA HIS A 120 -15.96 -12.32 10.67
C HIS A 120 -14.50 -12.16 11.08
N LEU A 121 -13.74 -13.25 10.96
CA LEU A 121 -12.30 -13.22 11.17
C LEU A 121 -11.63 -12.62 9.93
N ASP A 122 -10.84 -11.56 10.12
CA ASP A 122 -10.05 -10.95 9.06
C ASP A 122 -8.91 -11.88 8.61
N ALA A 123 -8.27 -11.51 7.51
CA ALA A 123 -7.04 -12.15 7.06
C ALA A 123 -5.98 -12.12 8.17
N GLU A 124 -5.14 -13.16 8.21
CA GLU A 124 -4.02 -13.21 9.12
C GLU A 124 -2.99 -12.14 8.81
N GLU A 125 -2.51 -11.46 9.84
CA GLU A 125 -1.30 -10.67 9.77
C GLU A 125 -0.12 -11.51 10.29
N VAL A 126 1.00 -11.47 9.57
CA VAL A 126 2.21 -12.20 9.94
C VAL A 126 3.33 -11.22 10.17
N PHE A 127 4.02 -11.39 11.28
CA PHE A 127 5.20 -10.61 11.62
C PHE A 127 6.34 -11.56 12.02
N ILE A 128 7.52 -11.37 11.42
CA ILE A 128 8.70 -12.18 11.68
C ILE A 128 9.87 -11.25 12.02
N TYR A 129 10.51 -11.50 13.16
CA TYR A 129 11.61 -10.70 13.66
C TYR A 129 12.79 -11.55 14.13
N LYS A 130 13.99 -11.10 13.80
CA LYS A 130 15.24 -11.60 14.36
C LYS A 130 16.19 -10.42 14.52
N HIS A 131 16.85 -10.31 15.68
CA HIS A 131 17.88 -9.30 15.87
C HIS A 131 18.98 -9.42 14.80
N ASN A 132 19.47 -8.29 14.29
CA ASN A 132 20.35 -8.17 13.12
C ASN A 132 19.71 -8.61 11.79
N TYR A 133 18.39 -8.60 11.70
CA TYR A 133 17.65 -8.73 10.44
C TYR A 133 16.57 -7.65 10.35
N VAL A 134 16.24 -7.27 9.13
CA VAL A 134 15.04 -6.50 8.81
C VAL A 134 13.81 -7.38 9.10
N PHE A 135 12.76 -6.79 9.69
CA PHE A 135 11.55 -7.56 10.00
C PHE A 135 10.80 -7.85 8.69
N TYR A 136 9.99 -8.89 8.71
CA TYR A 136 9.04 -9.19 7.65
C TYR A 136 7.62 -9.02 8.18
N ARG A 137 6.78 -8.25 7.47
CA ARG A 137 5.34 -8.12 7.75
C ARG A 137 4.54 -8.57 6.53
N MET A 138 3.39 -9.17 6.77
CA MET A 138 2.36 -9.43 5.77
C MET A 138 1.02 -8.97 6.32
N LEU A 139 0.31 -8.14 5.54
CA LEU A 139 -1.01 -7.59 5.83
C LEU A 139 -1.91 -7.88 4.63
N ASP A 140 -3.11 -8.41 4.85
CA ASP A 140 -4.08 -8.69 3.78
C ASP A 140 -3.53 -9.57 2.63
N ASN A 141 -2.69 -10.56 2.97
CA ASN A 141 -1.94 -11.41 2.01
C ASN A 141 -0.90 -10.66 1.16
N GLU A 142 -0.65 -9.38 1.45
CA GLU A 142 0.36 -8.56 0.80
C GLU A 142 1.56 -8.36 1.74
N PRO A 143 2.77 -8.70 1.30
CA PRO A 143 3.94 -8.49 2.11
C PRO A 143 4.23 -6.98 2.24
N GLN A 144 4.24 -6.48 3.48
CA GLN A 144 4.67 -5.13 3.80
C GLN A 144 6.15 -5.17 4.17
N HIS A 145 6.95 -4.47 3.37
CA HIS A 145 8.41 -4.50 3.52
C HIS A 145 8.91 -3.19 4.14
N PHE A 146 9.71 -3.30 5.21
CA PHE A 146 10.47 -2.19 5.79
C PHE A 146 11.43 -1.56 4.76
N ILE A 147 12.13 -2.43 4.04
CA ILE A 147 13.06 -2.03 3.00
C ILE A 147 12.57 -2.56 1.70
N ILE A 148 12.50 -1.61 0.79
CA ILE A 148 11.97 -1.80 -0.51
C ILE A 148 12.92 -2.73 -1.30
N CYS A 149 12.47 -3.97 -1.42
CA CYS A 149 12.94 -5.10 -2.22
C CYS A 149 14.46 -5.30 -2.43
N VAL A 150 14.96 -6.42 -1.92
CA VAL A 150 16.01 -7.21 -2.59
C VAL A 150 15.30 -8.00 -3.69
N PRO A 151 15.87 -8.15 -4.91
CA PRO A 151 15.12 -8.50 -6.13
C PRO A 151 14.59 -9.94 -6.16
N ASN A 152 14.84 -10.72 -5.09
CA ASN A 152 14.49 -12.12 -4.96
C ASN A 152 13.58 -12.38 -3.75
N LEU A 153 12.84 -11.36 -3.30
CA LEU A 153 11.80 -11.48 -2.28
C LEU A 153 10.34 -11.52 -2.79
N PRO A 154 9.99 -11.80 -4.08
CA PRO A 154 8.59 -11.96 -4.43
C PRO A 154 8.05 -13.20 -3.69
N HIS A 155 7.34 -12.95 -2.59
CA HIS A 155 6.82 -13.99 -1.71
C HIS A 155 5.33 -14.14 -1.94
N ILE A 156 4.94 -15.36 -2.30
CA ILE A 156 3.55 -15.78 -2.24
C ILE A 156 3.37 -16.34 -0.83
N HIS A 157 2.62 -15.63 0.01
CA HIS A 157 2.26 -16.12 1.34
C HIS A 157 1.51 -17.44 1.20
N ARG A 158 1.95 -18.47 1.92
CA ARG A 158 1.28 -19.76 1.99
C ARG A 158 0.97 -20.10 3.43
N LYS A 159 -0.20 -20.68 3.67
CA LYS A 159 -0.58 -21.15 5.00
C LYS A 159 0.35 -22.28 5.47
N GLN A 160 0.76 -23.15 4.56
CA GLN A 160 1.67 -24.27 4.83
C GLN A 160 2.91 -24.19 3.96
N ASN A 161 4.03 -24.66 4.51
CA ASN A 161 5.34 -24.62 3.84
C ASN A 161 5.68 -23.22 3.33
N ASN A 162 5.31 -22.19 4.10
CA ASN A 162 5.68 -20.82 3.81
C ASN A 162 7.20 -20.68 3.82
N ILE A 163 7.77 -19.90 2.92
CA ILE A 163 9.22 -19.63 2.92
C ILE A 163 9.38 -18.13 3.03
N VAL A 164 9.92 -17.68 4.16
CA VAL A 164 10.26 -16.28 4.37
C VAL A 164 11.77 -16.13 4.33
N LYS A 165 12.24 -15.16 3.55
CA LYS A 165 13.66 -14.80 3.47
C LYS A 165 13.85 -13.48 4.20
N LEU A 166 14.57 -13.47 5.32
CA LEU A 166 14.88 -12.26 6.08
C LEU A 166 16.18 -11.64 5.56
N GLN A 167 16.13 -10.33 5.34
CA GLN A 167 17.31 -9.56 4.95
C GLN A 167 18.17 -9.26 6.18
N PRO A 168 19.46 -9.67 6.21
CA PRO A 168 20.38 -9.26 7.26
C PRO A 168 20.47 -7.74 7.36
N TRP A 169 20.62 -7.26 8.58
CA TRP A 169 20.79 -5.85 8.90
C TRP A 169 22.04 -5.28 8.23
N ASN A 170 21.99 -4.00 7.90
CA ASN A 170 23.11 -3.22 7.40
C ASN A 170 23.21 -1.96 8.26
N ASP A 171 24.39 -1.61 8.74
CA ASP A 171 24.63 -0.45 9.62
C ASP A 171 24.23 0.91 9.00
N GLN A 172 23.93 0.95 7.70
CA GLN A 172 23.38 2.13 7.01
C GLN A 172 21.85 2.27 7.14
N MET A 173 21.16 1.22 7.59
CA MET A 173 19.72 1.22 7.87
C MET A 173 19.43 1.99 9.17
N SER A 174 18.25 2.59 9.27
CA SER A 174 17.82 3.32 10.47
C SER A 174 17.03 2.39 11.40
N HIS A 175 17.47 2.30 12.65
CA HIS A 175 16.75 1.59 13.72
C HIS A 175 15.44 2.30 14.07
N ALA A 176 15.43 3.64 14.01
CA ALA A 176 14.22 4.44 14.23
C ALA A 176 13.17 4.17 13.14
N GLU A 177 13.54 4.28 11.86
CA GLU A 177 12.64 3.92 10.75
C GLU A 177 12.19 2.44 10.91
N HIS A 178 13.09 1.52 11.30
CA HIS A 178 12.76 0.10 11.45
C HIS A 178 11.66 -0.16 12.47
N LEU A 179 11.66 0.58 13.58
CA LEU A 179 10.64 0.46 14.61
C LEU A 179 9.31 1.13 14.23
N GLU A 180 9.31 2.15 13.38
CA GLU A 180 8.08 2.82 12.93
C GLU A 180 7.16 1.90 12.13
N PHE A 181 7.73 0.94 11.41
CA PHE A 181 6.93 -0.04 10.67
C PHE A 181 6.47 -1.21 11.52
N ILE A 182 6.79 -1.25 12.82
CA ILE A 182 6.20 -2.18 13.76
C ILE A 182 4.93 -1.51 14.31
N PRO A 183 3.74 -1.88 13.85
CA PRO A 183 2.48 -1.27 14.29
C PRO A 183 2.17 -1.62 15.76
N ARG A 184 2.67 -0.77 16.67
CA ARG A 184 2.58 -1.01 18.12
C ARG A 184 1.15 -1.10 18.61
N ASP A 185 0.29 -0.25 18.08
CA ASP A 185 -1.10 -0.12 18.51
C ASP A 185 -2.00 -1.22 17.91
N GLU A 186 -1.69 -1.70 16.70
CA GLU A 186 -2.53 -2.68 16.00
C GLU A 186 -2.31 -4.11 16.52
N PHE A 187 -1.08 -4.48 16.89
CA PHE A 187 -0.74 -5.86 17.28
C PHE A 187 -0.99 -6.18 18.76
N ASN A 188 -1.42 -5.19 19.55
CA ASN A 188 -1.55 -5.35 20.99
C ASN A 188 -0.25 -5.94 21.58
N ILE A 189 0.89 -5.33 21.23
CA ILE A 189 2.25 -5.85 21.47
C ILE A 189 2.47 -6.23 22.94
N ASP A 190 1.78 -5.56 23.86
CA ASP A 190 1.82 -5.85 25.30
C ASP A 190 1.33 -7.27 25.66
N LYS A 191 0.55 -7.92 24.79
CA LYS A 191 0.15 -9.33 24.94
C LYS A 191 1.21 -10.32 24.48
N LEU A 192 2.23 -9.87 23.75
CA LEU A 192 3.32 -10.73 23.28
C LEU A 192 4.34 -10.95 24.38
N LYS A 193 4.91 -12.15 24.43
CA LYS A 193 5.82 -12.56 25.51
C LYS A 193 7.28 -12.35 25.12
N PHE A 194 7.61 -12.55 23.85
CA PHE A 194 8.98 -12.60 23.38
C PHE A 194 9.36 -11.35 22.59
N LEU A 195 8.49 -10.86 21.72
CA LEU A 195 8.77 -9.73 20.84
C LEU A 195 9.15 -8.45 21.59
N PRO A 196 8.44 -7.99 22.65
CA PRO A 196 8.83 -6.78 23.36
C PRO A 196 10.25 -6.85 23.94
N LYS A 197 10.65 -8.04 24.42
CA LYS A 197 12.00 -8.27 24.94
C LYS A 197 13.05 -8.25 23.84
N ALA A 198 12.74 -8.83 22.69
CA ALA A 198 13.65 -8.86 21.55
C ALA A 198 13.84 -7.46 20.94
N LEU A 199 12.79 -6.62 20.97
CA LEU A 199 12.85 -5.22 20.53
C LEU A 199 13.48 -4.27 21.54
N ALA A 200 13.77 -4.70 22.78
CA ALA A 200 14.32 -3.80 23.80
C ALA A 200 15.66 -3.18 23.37
N ASN A 201 16.56 -3.99 22.78
CA ASN A 201 17.83 -3.49 22.25
C ASN A 201 17.63 -2.57 21.05
N GLU A 202 16.67 -2.90 20.17
CA GLU A 202 16.33 -2.10 19.01
C GLU A 202 15.85 -0.70 19.41
N ASN A 203 15.02 -0.61 20.46
CA ASN A 203 14.54 0.66 21.00
C ASN A 203 15.70 1.51 21.53
N ILE A 204 16.69 0.92 22.21
CA ILE A 204 17.87 1.66 22.69
C ILE A 204 18.64 2.26 21.51
N LEU A 205 18.89 1.47 20.47
CA LEU A 205 19.60 1.94 19.28
C LEU A 205 18.82 3.03 18.52
N ALA A 206 17.50 2.88 18.41
CA ALA A 206 16.63 3.90 17.82
C ALA A 206 16.61 5.21 18.64
N ASP A 207 16.60 5.12 19.97
CA ASP A 207 16.67 6.29 20.85
C ASP A 207 18.03 7.01 20.75
N GLU A 208 19.12 6.25 20.63
CA GLU A 208 20.45 6.81 20.38
C GLU A 208 20.52 7.51 19.02
N GLU A 209 20.01 6.88 17.96
CA GLU A 209 19.89 7.49 16.63
C GLU A 209 19.06 8.77 16.68
N LYS A 210 17.91 8.74 17.36
CA LYS A 210 17.04 9.90 17.52
C LYS A 210 17.74 11.07 18.20
N LYS A 211 18.52 10.83 19.26
CA LYS A 211 19.32 11.88 19.94
C LYS A 211 20.36 12.50 19.01
N VAL A 212 21.01 11.68 18.16
CA VAL A 212 21.93 12.17 17.14
C VAL A 212 21.18 13.04 16.12
N THR A 213 20.04 12.57 15.63
CA THR A 213 19.18 13.31 14.70
C THR A 213 18.68 14.63 15.30
N GLU A 214 18.25 14.65 16.56
CA GLU A 214 17.84 15.88 17.27
C GLU A 214 18.99 16.90 17.39
N SER A 215 20.21 16.43 17.65
CA SER A 215 21.40 17.30 17.66
C SER A 215 21.68 17.91 16.28
N ILE A 216 21.51 17.12 15.22
CA ILE A 216 21.63 17.58 13.83
C ILE A 216 20.50 18.56 13.50
N ALA A 217 19.26 18.26 13.89
CA ALA A 217 18.08 19.09 13.60
C ALA A 217 18.21 20.52 14.12
N LYS A 218 18.88 20.73 15.26
CA LYS A 218 19.20 22.08 15.75
C LYS A 218 20.10 22.84 14.77
N LYS A 219 21.18 22.21 14.30
CA LYS A 219 22.10 22.82 13.30
C LYS A 219 21.39 23.06 11.98
N VAL A 220 20.52 22.14 11.57
CA VAL A 220 19.69 22.28 10.36
C VAL A 220 18.72 23.45 10.49
N THR A 221 18.09 23.63 11.65
CA THR A 221 17.20 24.78 11.90
C THR A 221 17.93 26.11 11.78
N GLU A 222 19.14 26.21 12.36
CA GLU A 222 20.00 27.38 12.23
C GLU A 222 20.39 27.63 10.76
N ALA A 223 20.77 26.58 10.02
CA ALA A 223 21.13 26.67 8.61
C ALA A 223 19.94 27.04 7.70
N LEU A 224 18.74 26.50 7.94
CA LEU A 224 17.50 26.86 7.23
C LEU A 224 17.10 28.32 7.51
N SER A 225 17.29 28.79 8.75
CA SER A 225 17.09 30.21 9.09
C SER A 225 18.05 31.09 8.31
N GLN A 226 19.33 30.72 8.25
CA GLN A 226 20.33 31.45 7.48
C GLN A 226 20.04 31.43 5.97
N PHE A 227 19.63 30.28 5.41
CA PHE A 227 19.18 30.16 4.02
C PHE A 227 18.02 31.13 3.72
N THR A 228 17.05 31.24 4.64
CA THR A 228 15.91 32.15 4.51
C THR A 228 16.35 33.61 4.49
N ILE A 229 17.28 33.99 5.37
CA ILE A 229 17.88 35.33 5.42
C ILE A 229 18.62 35.63 4.11
N ASP A 230 19.48 34.72 3.65
CA ASP A 230 20.25 34.88 2.42
C ASP A 230 19.34 35.05 1.19
N THR A 231 18.27 34.26 1.13
CA THR A 231 17.25 34.35 0.09
C THR A 231 16.55 35.72 0.10
N ALA A 232 16.22 36.24 1.29
CA ALA A 232 15.59 37.56 1.43
C ALA A 232 16.53 38.68 1.00
N LEU A 233 17.79 38.64 1.45
CA LEU A 233 18.82 39.61 1.05
C LEU A 233 19.02 39.64 -0.47
N TYR A 234 19.03 38.48 -1.13
CA TYR A 234 19.13 38.40 -2.58
C TYR A 234 17.90 38.99 -3.28
N LYS A 235 16.68 38.64 -2.83
CA LYS A 235 15.42 39.16 -3.40
C LYS A 235 15.30 40.68 -3.23
N ASP A 236 15.78 41.21 -2.11
CA ASP A 236 15.82 42.64 -1.80
C ASP A 236 17.00 43.36 -2.46
N LYS A 237 17.82 42.64 -3.26
CA LYS A 237 19.01 43.16 -3.96
C LYS A 237 20.08 43.73 -3.03
N GLN A 238 20.14 43.24 -1.80
CA GLN A 238 21.14 43.62 -0.80
C GLN A 238 22.47 42.88 -0.98
N ILE A 239 22.44 41.71 -1.64
CA ILE A 239 23.63 40.95 -2.04
C ILE A 239 23.60 40.67 -3.54
N THR A 240 24.78 40.46 -4.13
CA THR A 240 24.89 40.13 -5.55
C THR A 240 24.48 38.67 -5.82
N LYS A 241 24.21 38.34 -7.10
CA LYS A 241 23.93 36.96 -7.50
C LYS A 241 25.09 36.01 -7.18
N ASP A 242 26.32 36.43 -7.46
CA ASP A 242 27.52 35.61 -7.21
C ASP A 242 27.73 35.38 -5.71
N GLU A 243 27.48 36.40 -4.89
CA GLU A 243 27.52 36.26 -3.44
C GLU A 243 26.44 35.30 -2.93
N TYR A 244 25.22 35.39 -3.45
CA TYR A 244 24.15 34.46 -3.10
C TYR A 244 24.48 33.01 -3.48
N ILE A 245 25.01 32.77 -4.69
CA ILE A 245 25.46 31.44 -5.14
C ILE A 245 26.52 30.87 -4.17
N ASN A 246 27.53 31.66 -3.79
CA ASN A 246 28.57 31.22 -2.87
C ASN A 246 28.01 30.84 -1.49
N ARG A 247 26.98 31.54 -1.00
CA ARG A 247 26.28 31.19 0.25
C ARG A 247 25.45 29.91 0.10
N LEU A 248 24.77 29.73 -1.03
CA LEU A 248 24.05 28.49 -1.35
C LEU A 248 24.99 27.26 -1.40
N HIS A 249 26.20 27.42 -1.93
CA HIS A 249 27.22 26.35 -1.89
C HIS A 249 27.61 25.95 -0.46
N HIS A 250 27.65 26.90 0.48
CA HIS A 250 27.84 26.58 1.90
C HIS A 250 26.67 25.77 2.47
N HIS A 251 25.42 26.10 2.09
CA HIS A 251 24.23 25.36 2.53
C HIS A 251 24.23 23.91 2.04
N LEU A 252 24.80 23.62 0.86
CA LEU A 252 24.96 22.25 0.34
C LEU A 252 25.87 21.35 1.20
N ALA A 253 26.73 21.93 2.04
CA ALA A 253 27.63 21.14 2.90
C ALA A 253 26.89 20.51 4.10
N THR A 254 25.70 21.01 4.43
CA THR A 254 24.87 20.46 5.51
C THR A 254 24.15 19.21 5.01
N PRO A 255 24.37 18.04 5.63
CA PRO A 255 23.83 16.76 5.14
C PRO A 255 22.36 16.57 5.56
N ASP A 256 21.49 17.51 5.17
CA ASP A 256 20.07 17.51 5.48
C ASP A 256 19.23 17.55 4.20
N ALA A 257 18.20 16.72 4.13
CA ALA A 257 17.44 16.52 2.90
C ALA A 257 16.67 17.79 2.49
N ASP A 258 16.05 18.49 3.45
CA ASP A 258 15.21 19.65 3.19
C ASP A 258 16.02 20.90 2.84
N LEU A 259 17.15 21.10 3.53
CA LEU A 259 18.08 22.18 3.21
C LEU A 259 18.74 21.93 1.85
N LEU A 260 19.17 20.70 1.57
CA LEU A 260 19.72 20.34 0.25
C LEU A 260 18.70 20.58 -0.86
N LYS A 261 17.45 20.16 -0.66
CA LYS A 261 16.34 20.43 -1.60
C LYS A 261 16.18 21.93 -1.83
N SER A 262 16.08 22.72 -0.76
CA SER A 262 15.88 24.17 -0.85
C SER A 262 17.04 24.88 -1.55
N ALA A 263 18.28 24.56 -1.16
CA ALA A 263 19.49 25.11 -1.78
C ALA A 263 19.61 24.70 -3.26
N SER A 264 19.26 23.46 -3.59
CA SER A 264 19.31 22.97 -4.98
C SER A 264 18.35 23.71 -5.91
N LEU A 265 17.13 24.01 -5.44
CA LEU A 265 16.15 24.77 -6.19
C LEU A 265 16.63 26.21 -6.42
N ALA A 266 17.18 26.84 -5.37
CA ALA A 266 17.72 28.20 -5.48
C ALA A 266 18.94 28.28 -6.43
N LEU A 267 19.82 27.27 -6.41
CA LEU A 267 20.96 27.18 -7.33
C LEU A 267 20.50 26.97 -8.77
N LYS A 268 19.51 26.11 -8.97
CA LYS A 268 18.88 25.90 -10.28
C LYS A 268 18.32 27.21 -10.84
N ASP A 269 17.60 28.00 -10.05
CA ASP A 269 17.08 29.32 -10.47
C ASP A 269 18.22 30.30 -10.85
N CYS A 270 19.42 30.08 -10.30
CA CYS A 270 20.61 30.83 -10.64
C CYS A 270 21.37 30.28 -11.87
N ASN A 271 20.90 29.18 -12.49
CA ASN A 271 21.61 28.39 -13.49
C ASN A 271 22.95 27.81 -12.99
N ASP A 272 23.04 27.51 -11.70
CA ASP A 272 24.20 26.86 -11.08
C ASP A 272 23.90 25.36 -10.87
N THR A 273 24.89 24.52 -11.18
CA THR A 273 24.72 23.06 -11.24
C THR A 273 25.42 22.34 -10.08
N ALA A 274 26.07 23.07 -9.16
CA ALA A 274 26.86 22.52 -8.07
C ALA A 274 26.04 21.66 -7.09
N ALA A 275 24.72 21.85 -7.06
CA ALA A 275 23.82 21.02 -6.26
C ALA A 275 23.75 19.55 -6.72
N ILE A 276 23.94 19.28 -8.02
CA ILE A 276 23.79 17.94 -8.59
C ILE A 276 24.75 16.93 -7.95
N PRO A 277 26.09 17.14 -7.91
CA PRO A 277 26.99 16.18 -7.27
C PRO A 277 26.74 16.04 -5.76
N ALA A 278 26.32 17.10 -5.07
CA ALA A 278 25.94 17.05 -3.66
C ALA A 278 24.71 16.15 -3.43
N LEU A 279 23.68 16.29 -4.26
CA LEU A 279 22.47 15.47 -4.20
C LEU A 279 22.76 14.00 -4.55
N ILE A 280 23.56 13.72 -5.57
CA ILE A 280 23.99 12.35 -5.91
C ILE A 280 24.70 11.70 -4.72
N ALA A 281 25.65 12.41 -4.10
CA ALA A 281 26.37 11.92 -2.93
C ALA A 281 25.42 11.69 -1.73
N PHE A 282 24.45 12.58 -1.52
CA PHE A 282 23.45 12.46 -0.47
C PHE A 282 22.55 11.23 -0.67
N ILE A 283 21.98 11.06 -1.86
CA ILE A 283 21.12 9.91 -2.23
C ILE A 283 21.89 8.61 -2.04
N LYS A 284 23.16 8.56 -2.46
CA LYS A 284 24.03 7.38 -2.32
C LYS A 284 24.29 6.99 -0.86
N ARG A 285 24.54 7.99 0.01
CA ARG A 285 24.72 7.76 1.45
C ARG A 285 23.44 7.30 2.15
N ASN A 286 22.30 7.78 1.68
CA ASN A 286 20.99 7.50 2.26
C ASN A 286 20.21 6.41 1.53
N MET A 287 20.87 5.57 0.73
CA MET A 287 20.20 4.56 -0.11
C MET A 287 19.31 3.59 0.67
N TYR A 288 19.61 3.35 1.95
CA TYR A 288 18.86 2.48 2.86
C TYR A 288 17.88 3.23 3.78
N ARG A 289 17.81 4.56 3.70
CA ARG A 289 16.91 5.41 4.49
C ARG A 289 15.81 5.93 3.59
N ARG A 290 14.59 5.47 3.78
CA ARG A 290 13.53 5.65 2.77
C ARG A 290 13.23 7.13 2.53
N GLU A 291 12.96 7.86 3.59
CA GLU A 291 12.54 9.27 3.53
C GLU A 291 13.67 10.17 3.02
N ALA A 292 14.88 10.01 3.57
CA ALA A 292 16.03 10.79 3.12
C ALA A 292 16.36 10.52 1.63
N PHE A 293 16.29 9.25 1.19
CA PHE A 293 16.45 8.92 -0.24
C PHE A 293 15.37 9.59 -1.10
N GLU A 294 14.09 9.49 -0.69
CA GLU A 294 12.93 10.07 -1.37
C GLU A 294 13.09 11.58 -1.60
N VAL A 295 13.40 12.32 -0.54
CA VAL A 295 13.55 13.78 -0.59
C VAL A 295 14.76 14.16 -1.46
N GLY A 296 15.91 13.51 -1.27
CA GLY A 296 17.12 13.77 -2.05
C GLY A 296 16.92 13.47 -3.54
N PHE A 297 16.27 12.35 -3.84
CA PHE A 297 15.96 11.92 -5.21
C PHE A 297 15.00 12.88 -5.90
N SER A 298 13.91 13.27 -5.23
CA SER A 298 12.97 14.27 -5.74
C SER A 298 13.66 15.62 -6.01
N ALA A 299 14.55 16.06 -5.12
CA ALA A 299 15.34 17.27 -5.31
C ALA A 299 16.26 17.17 -6.53
N LEU A 300 16.92 16.03 -6.73
CA LEU A 300 17.76 15.79 -7.90
C LEU A 300 16.96 15.81 -9.20
N CYS A 301 15.85 15.08 -9.25
CA CYS A 301 14.92 15.08 -10.39
C CYS A 301 14.49 16.51 -10.75
N THR A 302 14.21 17.33 -9.73
CA THR A 302 13.87 18.74 -9.95
C THR A 302 15.08 19.55 -10.45
N ALA A 303 16.27 19.35 -9.89
CA ALA A 303 17.50 20.05 -10.29
C ALA A 303 17.85 19.80 -11.77
N ILE A 304 17.59 18.59 -12.27
CA ILE A 304 17.88 18.19 -13.66
C ILE A 304 16.70 18.40 -14.63
N ASN A 305 15.60 19.02 -14.18
CA ASN A 305 14.36 19.20 -14.95
C ASN A 305 13.76 17.88 -15.48
N ASN A 306 13.78 16.82 -14.67
CA ASN A 306 13.17 15.54 -15.03
C ASN A 306 12.32 15.00 -13.87
N THR A 307 11.03 15.30 -13.91
CA THR A 307 10.06 14.84 -12.89
C THR A 307 9.46 13.47 -13.21
N ASP A 308 9.74 12.91 -14.39
CA ASP A 308 9.09 11.69 -14.89
C ASP A 308 9.81 10.42 -14.42
N ILE A 309 10.98 10.56 -13.77
CA ILE A 309 11.68 9.41 -13.21
C ILE A 309 10.93 8.94 -11.97
N SER A 310 10.21 7.82 -12.13
CA SER A 310 9.58 7.13 -11.01
C SER A 310 10.63 6.72 -9.97
N MET A 311 10.26 6.85 -8.70
CA MET A 311 11.15 6.44 -7.63
C MET A 311 11.35 4.92 -7.66
N PRO A 312 12.61 4.44 -7.64
CA PRO A 312 12.87 3.02 -7.53
C PRO A 312 12.36 2.52 -6.19
N VAL A 313 11.52 1.50 -6.30
CA VAL A 313 11.02 0.76 -5.17
C VAL A 313 12.23 -0.08 -4.70
N SER A 314 12.74 -1.05 -5.44
CA SER A 314 13.78 -1.97 -4.94
C SER A 314 15.19 -1.37 -4.69
N MET A 315 15.96 -1.94 -3.75
CA MET A 315 17.37 -1.63 -3.49
C MET A 315 18.30 -1.85 -4.69
N PRO A 316 18.21 -2.95 -5.46
CA PRO A 316 18.93 -3.10 -6.73
C PRO A 316 18.61 -2.01 -7.72
N ASP A 317 17.35 -1.59 -7.82
CA ASP A 317 16.96 -0.52 -8.74
C ASP A 317 17.50 0.82 -8.24
N ARG A 318 17.49 1.09 -6.92
CA ARG A 318 18.17 2.25 -6.33
C ARG A 318 19.66 2.29 -6.69
N LYS A 319 20.37 1.17 -6.52
CA LYS A 319 21.81 1.05 -6.86
C LYS A 319 22.07 1.31 -8.35
N ARG A 320 21.27 0.69 -9.21
CA ARG A 320 21.35 0.85 -10.67
C ARG A 320 21.08 2.28 -11.08
N LEU A 321 19.98 2.86 -10.58
CA LEU A 321 19.59 4.23 -10.84
C LEU A 321 20.66 5.23 -10.42
N ILE A 322 21.23 5.07 -9.22
CA ILE A 322 22.35 5.91 -8.78
C ILE A 322 23.53 5.82 -9.76
N ALA A 323 23.91 4.60 -10.18
CA ALA A 323 25.00 4.42 -11.14
C ALA A 323 24.70 5.04 -12.51
N GLU A 324 23.45 4.93 -12.98
CA GLU A 324 22.99 5.55 -14.23
C GLU A 324 23.01 7.08 -14.15
N ILE A 325 22.58 7.64 -13.01
CA ILE A 325 22.63 9.08 -12.72
C ILE A 325 24.06 9.59 -12.63
N GLU A 326 24.95 8.87 -11.92
CA GLU A 326 26.38 9.20 -11.83
C GLU A 326 27.00 9.23 -13.24
N SER A 327 26.73 8.19 -14.03
CA SER A 327 27.19 8.08 -15.41
C SER A 327 26.63 9.20 -16.30
N TRP A 328 25.35 9.53 -16.14
CA TRP A 328 24.71 10.65 -16.83
C TRP A 328 25.38 11.98 -16.48
N TRP A 329 25.63 12.23 -15.20
CA TRP A 329 26.25 13.46 -14.74
C TRP A 329 27.67 13.62 -15.30
N ASP A 330 28.46 12.55 -15.30
CA ASP A 330 29.81 12.57 -15.86
C ASP A 330 29.85 12.92 -17.35
N ARG A 331 28.84 12.50 -18.12
CA ARG A 331 28.71 12.86 -19.55
C ARG A 331 28.17 14.27 -19.79
N ASN A 332 27.50 14.88 -18.81
CA ASN A 332 26.69 16.08 -19.01
C ASN A 332 27.12 17.31 -18.19
N LYS A 333 28.03 17.15 -17.21
CA LYS A 333 28.50 18.22 -16.32
C LYS A 333 29.10 19.44 -17.03
N ASP A 334 29.70 19.24 -18.20
CA ASP A 334 30.30 20.31 -19.01
C ASP A 334 29.35 20.86 -20.10
N LYS A 335 28.11 20.35 -20.17
CA LYS A 335 27.10 20.77 -21.16
C LYS A 335 26.15 21.79 -20.55
N SER A 336 25.54 22.62 -21.42
CA SER A 336 24.50 23.55 -20.98
C SER A 336 23.20 22.83 -20.59
N PRO A 337 22.38 23.40 -19.68
CA PRO A 337 21.10 22.81 -19.29
C PRO A 337 20.16 22.49 -20.45
N ALA A 338 20.17 23.30 -21.52
CA ALA A 338 19.37 23.06 -22.73
C ALA A 338 19.75 21.75 -23.45
N ARG A 339 21.02 21.32 -23.36
CA ARG A 339 21.48 20.05 -23.94
C ARG A 339 21.21 18.84 -23.07
N TRP A 340 20.89 19.02 -21.79
CA TRP A 340 20.52 17.90 -20.92
C TRP A 340 19.19 17.27 -21.36
N GLN A 341 18.28 18.08 -21.90
CA GLN A 341 16.95 17.67 -22.33
C GLN A 341 16.92 16.93 -23.68
N SER A 342 17.94 17.08 -24.53
CA SER A 342 17.85 16.64 -25.93
C SER A 342 18.18 15.18 -26.19
N ASP A 343 19.03 14.50 -25.38
CA ASP A 343 19.58 13.20 -25.83
C ASP A 343 19.64 12.06 -24.79
N ASP A 344 19.74 12.30 -23.46
CA ASP A 344 20.06 11.22 -22.51
C ASP A 344 18.97 10.93 -21.44
N LEU A 345 18.18 11.93 -21.02
CA LEU A 345 17.26 11.78 -19.88
C LEU A 345 15.92 11.13 -20.24
N ALA A 346 15.39 11.40 -21.43
CA ALA A 346 14.18 10.73 -21.92
C ALA A 346 14.43 9.23 -22.14
N LYS A 347 15.64 8.87 -22.58
CA LYS A 347 16.08 7.47 -22.71
C LYS A 347 16.20 6.80 -21.35
N LEU A 348 16.80 7.48 -20.37
CA LEU A 348 16.90 6.97 -19.00
C LEU A 348 15.51 6.77 -18.37
N ALA A 349 14.63 7.77 -18.47
CA ALA A 349 13.25 7.69 -17.98
C ALA A 349 12.47 6.54 -18.64
N SER A 350 12.57 6.39 -19.96
CA SER A 350 11.94 5.30 -20.70
C SER A 350 12.49 3.93 -20.32
N GLN A 351 13.81 3.79 -20.10
CA GLN A 351 14.42 2.53 -19.66
C GLN A 351 13.98 2.15 -18.24
N LEU A 352 13.90 3.12 -17.34
CA LEU A 352 13.43 2.91 -15.97
C LEU A 352 11.94 2.58 -15.93
N GLU A 353 11.13 3.22 -16.76
CA GLU A 353 9.69 2.95 -16.86
C GLU A 353 9.40 1.58 -17.49
N GLU A 354 10.06 1.23 -18.60
CA GLU A 354 9.97 -0.11 -19.21
C GLU A 354 10.35 -1.20 -18.20
N GLN A 355 11.39 -0.97 -17.41
CA GLN A 355 11.78 -1.89 -16.35
C GLN A 355 10.80 -1.93 -15.19
N ALA A 356 10.36 -0.79 -14.66
CA ALA A 356 9.33 -0.75 -13.62
C ALA A 356 8.08 -1.54 -14.07
N ASN A 357 7.70 -1.39 -15.34
CA ASN A 357 6.60 -2.14 -15.95
C ASN A 357 6.89 -3.64 -16.11
N SER A 358 8.15 -4.06 -16.28
CA SER A 358 8.53 -5.49 -16.30
C SER A 358 8.39 -6.17 -14.93
N TRP A 359 8.47 -5.42 -13.84
CA TRP A 359 8.31 -5.93 -12.47
C TRP A 359 6.89 -5.74 -11.92
N ARG A 360 6.09 -4.81 -12.47
CA ARG A 360 4.68 -4.61 -12.09
C ARG A 360 3.84 -5.91 -12.06
N PRO A 361 4.01 -6.91 -12.95
CA PRO A 361 3.30 -8.18 -12.85
C PRO A 361 3.59 -8.96 -11.55
N LEU A 362 4.74 -8.73 -10.91
CA LEU A 362 5.15 -9.36 -9.66
C LEU A 362 4.68 -8.61 -8.41
N TYR A 363 4.30 -7.33 -8.55
CA TYR A 363 3.81 -6.48 -7.44
C TYR A 363 2.31 -6.14 -7.54
N ASN A 364 1.67 -6.31 -8.70
CA ASN A 364 0.23 -6.18 -8.87
C ASN A 364 -0.49 -7.50 -8.52
N VAL A 365 -0.52 -7.80 -7.23
CA VAL A 365 -1.59 -8.64 -6.64
C VAL A 365 -2.74 -7.75 -6.13
N SER A 366 -2.53 -6.43 -5.98
CA SER A 366 -3.59 -5.47 -5.65
C SER A 366 -4.29 -4.90 -6.90
N GLY A 367 -5.44 -5.47 -7.26
CA GLY A 367 -6.64 -4.72 -7.69
C GLY A 367 -6.63 -3.68 -8.83
N THR A 368 -5.57 -3.43 -9.62
CA THR A 368 -5.68 -2.51 -10.77
C THR A 368 -4.95 -2.98 -12.03
N PHE A 369 -5.74 -3.11 -13.09
CA PHE A 369 -5.42 -3.25 -14.53
C PHE A 369 -4.29 -4.22 -14.93
N ARG A 370 -4.68 -5.38 -15.45
CA ARG A 370 -3.81 -6.30 -16.20
C ARG A 370 -4.06 -6.20 -17.71
N LEU A 371 -2.98 -6.13 -18.49
CA LEU A 371 -2.98 -6.55 -19.89
C LEU A 371 -2.93 -8.09 -19.92
N ILE A 372 -4.06 -8.71 -20.28
CA ILE A 372 -4.19 -10.16 -20.25
C ILE A 372 -3.57 -10.79 -21.49
N SER A 373 -2.52 -11.59 -21.32
CA SER A 373 -2.10 -12.63 -22.27
C SER A 373 -2.23 -14.00 -21.57
N GLY A 374 -3.41 -14.60 -21.69
CA GLY A 374 -3.73 -15.92 -21.17
C GLY A 374 -4.68 -16.63 -22.14
N GLU A 375 -4.51 -17.95 -22.29
CA GLU A 375 -5.40 -18.77 -23.10
C GLU A 375 -6.82 -18.74 -22.51
N VAL A 376 -7.79 -18.56 -23.39
CA VAL A 376 -9.19 -18.41 -23.05
C VAL A 376 -9.72 -19.79 -22.64
N GLU A 377 -10.18 -19.95 -21.39
CA GLU A 377 -10.97 -21.12 -21.03
C GLU A 377 -12.21 -21.17 -21.93
N ASP A 378 -12.37 -22.29 -22.65
CA ASP A 378 -13.56 -22.52 -23.46
C ASP A 378 -14.78 -22.52 -22.55
N ALA A 379 -15.71 -21.61 -22.81
CA ALA A 379 -16.73 -21.13 -21.87
C ALA A 379 -17.75 -22.21 -21.42
N ASN A 380 -17.59 -23.46 -21.84
CA ASN A 380 -18.58 -24.53 -21.70
C ASN A 380 -18.26 -25.60 -20.66
N THR A 381 -17.16 -25.51 -19.91
CA THR A 381 -16.73 -26.62 -19.04
C THR A 381 -16.59 -26.29 -17.55
N SER A 382 -16.35 -25.04 -17.15
CA SER A 382 -16.22 -24.69 -15.72
C SER A 382 -17.58 -24.45 -15.04
N PRO A 383 -17.87 -25.09 -13.88
CA PRO A 383 -19.05 -24.81 -13.06
C PRO A 383 -19.18 -23.33 -12.64
N VAL A 384 -18.06 -22.62 -12.49
CA VAL A 384 -18.03 -21.18 -12.19
C VAL A 384 -18.64 -20.38 -13.34
N MET A 385 -18.29 -20.74 -14.58
CA MET A 385 -18.84 -20.09 -15.77
C MET A 385 -20.33 -20.33 -15.95
N THR A 386 -20.88 -21.44 -15.45
CA THR A 386 -22.33 -21.67 -15.40
C THR A 386 -23.03 -20.64 -14.53
N VAL A 387 -22.48 -20.33 -13.35
CA VAL A 387 -23.03 -19.33 -12.43
C VAL A 387 -22.96 -17.93 -13.04
N PHE A 388 -21.83 -17.57 -13.64
CA PHE A 388 -21.69 -16.27 -14.31
C PHE A 388 -22.64 -16.11 -15.50
N LYS A 389 -22.81 -17.15 -16.34
CA LYS A 389 -23.79 -17.13 -17.44
C LYS A 389 -25.22 -16.97 -16.93
N LYS A 390 -25.58 -17.65 -15.84
CA LYS A 390 -26.90 -17.51 -15.20
C LYS A 390 -27.10 -16.09 -14.69
N PHE A 391 -26.10 -15.53 -14.02
CA PHE A 391 -26.11 -14.14 -13.54
C PHE A 391 -26.28 -13.14 -14.68
N LYS A 392 -25.45 -13.21 -15.72
CA LYS A 392 -25.53 -12.34 -16.90
C LYS A 392 -26.90 -12.42 -17.59
N LYS A 393 -27.42 -13.64 -17.77
CA LYS A 393 -28.76 -13.85 -18.35
C LYS A 393 -29.85 -13.19 -17.49
N ALA A 394 -29.78 -13.38 -16.17
CA ALA A 394 -30.75 -12.78 -15.24
C ALA A 394 -30.71 -11.25 -15.25
N LEU A 395 -29.53 -10.63 -15.42
CA LEU A 395 -29.41 -9.18 -15.62
C LEU A 395 -30.10 -8.70 -16.91
N ILE A 396 -29.92 -9.41 -18.02
CA ILE A 396 -30.53 -9.07 -19.33
C ILE A 396 -32.06 -9.23 -19.27
N GLU A 397 -32.53 -10.33 -18.67
CA GLU A 397 -33.95 -10.66 -18.51
C GLU A 397 -34.63 -9.88 -17.39
N ASP A 398 -33.86 -9.11 -16.61
CA ASP A 398 -34.35 -8.26 -15.53
C ASP A 398 -34.97 -9.07 -14.37
N ASP A 399 -34.45 -10.28 -14.14
CA ASP A 399 -34.89 -11.22 -13.11
C ASP A 399 -34.04 -11.07 -11.83
N VAL A 400 -34.46 -10.13 -10.98
CA VAL A 400 -33.78 -9.81 -9.71
C VAL A 400 -33.64 -11.03 -8.79
N ASN A 401 -34.61 -11.96 -8.80
CA ASN A 401 -34.54 -13.15 -7.95
C ASN A 401 -33.45 -14.11 -8.45
N SER A 402 -33.41 -14.36 -9.76
CA SER A 402 -32.33 -15.19 -10.34
C SER A 402 -30.96 -14.56 -10.15
N VAL A 403 -30.85 -13.23 -10.20
CA VAL A 403 -29.59 -12.54 -9.89
C VAL A 403 -29.20 -12.77 -8.44
N ARG A 404 -30.12 -12.53 -7.49
CA ARG A 404 -29.89 -12.77 -6.06
C ARG A 404 -29.38 -14.19 -5.79
N ASP A 405 -29.99 -15.18 -6.43
CA ASP A 405 -29.67 -16.59 -6.23
C ASP A 405 -28.28 -16.98 -6.80
N CYS A 406 -27.64 -16.11 -7.58
CA CYS A 406 -26.25 -16.29 -8.02
C CYS A 406 -25.22 -15.83 -7.00
N PHE A 407 -25.60 -15.01 -6.00
CA PHE A 407 -24.69 -14.55 -4.95
C PHE A 407 -24.64 -15.50 -3.77
N ALA A 408 -23.53 -15.45 -3.03
CA ALA A 408 -23.37 -16.16 -1.76
C ALA A 408 -24.36 -15.62 -0.72
N ASP A 409 -24.74 -16.48 0.23
CA ASP A 409 -25.66 -16.10 1.30
C ASP A 409 -25.13 -14.92 2.10
N GLY A 410 -26.01 -13.98 2.45
CA GLY A 410 -25.66 -12.69 3.06
C GLY A 410 -25.56 -11.54 2.05
N PHE A 411 -24.95 -11.76 0.89
CA PHE A 411 -24.75 -10.71 -0.13
C PHE A 411 -25.96 -10.53 -1.05
N GLY A 412 -26.69 -11.61 -1.32
CA GLY A 412 -27.79 -11.60 -2.30
C GLY A 412 -28.88 -10.56 -1.99
N LYS A 413 -29.26 -10.35 -0.73
CA LYS A 413 -30.33 -9.40 -0.36
C LYS A 413 -29.92 -7.95 -0.57
N GLU A 414 -28.70 -7.59 -0.17
CA GLU A 414 -28.16 -6.24 -0.37
C GLU A 414 -27.95 -5.94 -1.85
N ARG A 415 -27.32 -6.88 -2.58
CA ARG A 415 -27.12 -6.74 -4.02
C ARG A 415 -28.45 -6.68 -4.74
N ALA A 416 -29.49 -7.43 -4.35
CA ALA A 416 -30.84 -7.32 -4.91
C ALA A 416 -31.44 -5.91 -4.74
N ALA A 417 -31.22 -5.25 -3.61
CA ALA A 417 -31.67 -3.87 -3.40
C ALA A 417 -30.91 -2.85 -4.28
N GLN A 418 -29.58 -3.03 -4.42
CA GLN A 418 -28.76 -2.24 -5.35
C GLN A 418 -29.17 -2.49 -6.82
N LEU A 419 -29.50 -3.74 -7.15
CA LEU A 419 -30.00 -4.18 -8.47
C LEU A 419 -31.31 -3.52 -8.85
N ILE A 420 -32.25 -3.39 -7.91
CA ILE A 420 -33.50 -2.64 -8.15
C ILE A 420 -33.21 -1.16 -8.40
N THR A 421 -32.25 -0.57 -7.67
CA THR A 421 -31.93 0.87 -7.77
C THR A 421 -31.21 1.22 -9.08
N LEU A 422 -30.34 0.34 -9.57
CA LEU A 422 -29.52 0.57 -10.77
C LEU A 422 -30.01 -0.25 -11.98
N ARG A 423 -31.23 -0.81 -11.90
CA ARG A 423 -31.86 -1.72 -12.87
C ARG A 423 -31.64 -1.35 -14.33
N GLN A 424 -31.81 -0.07 -14.67
CA GLN A 424 -31.64 0.41 -16.05
C GLN A 424 -30.18 0.34 -16.54
N LYS A 425 -29.21 0.59 -15.66
CA LYS A 425 -27.77 0.55 -15.98
C LYS A 425 -27.24 -0.88 -16.10
N PHE A 426 -27.92 -1.85 -15.48
CA PHE A 426 -27.46 -3.23 -15.46
C PHE A 426 -27.65 -3.97 -16.77
N LYS A 427 -28.69 -3.64 -17.54
CA LYS A 427 -28.84 -4.19 -18.91
C LYS A 427 -27.70 -3.75 -19.80
N ASP A 428 -27.33 -2.48 -19.73
CA ASP A 428 -26.21 -1.92 -20.48
C ASP A 428 -24.90 -2.58 -20.03
N MET A 429 -24.66 -2.66 -18.72
CA MET A 429 -23.50 -3.34 -18.15
C MET A 429 -23.41 -4.81 -18.59
N ALA A 430 -24.51 -5.57 -18.53
CA ALA A 430 -24.55 -6.97 -18.94
C ALA A 430 -24.28 -7.15 -20.44
N ASN A 431 -24.73 -6.22 -21.29
CA ASN A 431 -24.41 -6.23 -22.72
C ASN A 431 -22.91 -5.94 -22.97
N ASP A 432 -22.30 -5.13 -22.12
CA ASP A 432 -20.88 -4.75 -22.21
C ASP A 432 -19.93 -5.83 -21.66
N MET A 433 -20.42 -6.74 -20.81
CA MET A 433 -19.64 -7.89 -20.31
C MET A 433 -19.22 -8.78 -21.48
N LYS A 434 -17.92 -8.86 -21.78
CA LYS A 434 -17.42 -9.68 -22.90
C LYS A 434 -17.05 -11.08 -22.42
N LYS A 435 -15.86 -11.19 -21.81
CA LYS A 435 -15.23 -12.45 -21.45
C LYS A 435 -14.81 -12.43 -19.98
N MET A 436 -14.83 -13.59 -19.35
CA MET A 436 -14.18 -13.81 -18.06
C MET A 436 -12.84 -14.49 -18.31
N VAL A 437 -11.82 -14.14 -17.53
CA VAL A 437 -10.50 -14.78 -17.59
C VAL A 437 -10.16 -15.30 -16.21
N LEU A 438 -9.87 -16.59 -16.07
CA LEU A 438 -9.47 -17.17 -14.79
C LEU A 438 -8.12 -16.57 -14.36
N VAL A 439 -8.08 -15.97 -13.17
CA VAL A 439 -6.88 -15.41 -12.57
C VAL A 439 -6.24 -16.42 -11.62
N SER A 440 -7.05 -17.07 -10.78
CA SER A 440 -6.61 -18.13 -9.86
C SER A 440 -7.80 -18.99 -9.42
N GLU A 441 -7.56 -20.27 -9.16
CA GLU A 441 -8.55 -21.21 -8.61
C GLU A 441 -7.93 -21.95 -7.41
N GLU A 442 -8.68 -21.99 -6.33
CA GLU A 442 -8.44 -22.76 -5.11
C GLU A 442 -9.65 -23.68 -4.83
N GLU A 443 -9.53 -24.59 -3.86
CA GLU A 443 -10.57 -25.60 -3.56
C GLU A 443 -11.97 -24.99 -3.30
N TYR A 444 -12.04 -23.79 -2.71
CA TYR A 444 -13.29 -23.13 -2.31
C TYR A 444 -13.49 -21.75 -2.93
N MET A 445 -12.55 -21.28 -3.76
CA MET A 445 -12.56 -19.91 -4.29
C MET A 445 -12.01 -19.88 -5.72
N ALA A 446 -12.61 -19.07 -6.58
CA ALA A 446 -12.09 -18.82 -7.91
C ALA A 446 -12.15 -17.32 -8.21
N ASN A 447 -11.03 -16.74 -8.63
CA ASN A 447 -10.91 -15.34 -9.00
C ASN A 447 -10.87 -15.23 -10.52
N TYR A 448 -11.76 -14.42 -11.08
CA TYR A 448 -11.82 -14.15 -12.51
C TYR A 448 -11.74 -12.66 -12.77
N ASP A 449 -11.21 -12.29 -13.94
CA ASP A 449 -11.29 -10.93 -14.48
C ASP A 449 -12.41 -10.86 -15.52
N LEU A 450 -13.45 -10.06 -15.24
CA LEU A 450 -14.48 -9.66 -16.19
C LEU A 450 -13.93 -8.57 -17.12
N VAL A 451 -13.75 -8.92 -18.38
CA VAL A 451 -13.26 -8.00 -19.39
C VAL A 451 -14.42 -7.25 -20.03
N ARG A 452 -14.31 -5.92 -20.04
CA ARG A 452 -15.26 -4.97 -20.61
C ARG A 452 -14.53 -4.03 -21.56
N GLU A 453 -15.20 -3.64 -22.64
CA GLU A 453 -14.71 -2.57 -23.52
C GLU A 453 -15.44 -1.27 -23.16
N GLU A 454 -14.69 -0.22 -22.83
CA GLU A 454 -15.23 1.12 -22.56
C GLU A 454 -14.46 2.14 -23.40
N ASN A 455 -15.16 2.92 -24.23
CA ASN A 455 -14.55 3.94 -25.08
C ASN A 455 -13.39 3.44 -25.99
N GLY A 456 -13.45 2.18 -26.43
CA GLY A 456 -12.42 1.55 -27.27
C GLY A 456 -11.19 1.05 -26.50
N GLU A 457 -11.20 1.13 -25.17
CA GLU A 457 -10.19 0.56 -24.29
C GLU A 457 -10.75 -0.66 -23.54
N MET A 458 -9.87 -1.61 -23.21
CA MET A 458 -10.25 -2.85 -22.53
C MET A 458 -9.93 -2.77 -21.04
N PHE A 459 -10.96 -2.95 -20.22
CA PHE A 459 -10.92 -2.93 -18.77
C PHE A 459 -11.14 -4.34 -18.23
N ALA A 460 -10.54 -4.66 -17.09
CA ALA A 460 -10.71 -5.92 -16.39
C ALA A 460 -11.18 -5.64 -14.96
N TYR A 461 -12.28 -6.26 -14.55
CA TYR A 461 -12.88 -6.10 -13.22
C TYR A 461 -12.87 -7.44 -12.49
N PRO A 462 -12.36 -7.51 -11.25
CA PRO A 462 -12.31 -8.76 -10.52
C PRO A 462 -13.73 -9.23 -10.18
N VAL A 463 -13.97 -10.52 -10.33
CA VAL A 463 -15.16 -11.23 -9.88
C VAL A 463 -14.72 -12.43 -9.06
N ILE A 464 -15.18 -12.50 -7.83
CA ILE A 464 -14.80 -13.55 -6.89
C ILE A 464 -15.95 -14.53 -6.75
N PHE A 465 -15.65 -15.80 -6.96
CA PHE A 465 -16.57 -16.90 -6.74
C PHE A 465 -16.12 -17.71 -5.53
N VAL A 466 -17.09 -18.17 -4.74
CA VAL A 466 -16.87 -19.06 -3.60
C VAL A 466 -17.81 -20.24 -3.68
N ARG A 467 -17.42 -21.38 -3.11
CA ARG A 467 -18.35 -22.52 -2.92
C ARG A 467 -19.17 -22.32 -1.66
N ASP A 468 -20.48 -22.48 -1.77
CA ASP A 468 -21.37 -22.54 -0.61
C ASP A 468 -21.21 -23.87 0.17
N GLU A 469 -21.93 -24.01 1.28
CA GLU A 469 -21.89 -25.20 2.14
C GLU A 469 -22.35 -26.49 1.43
N PHE A 470 -23.04 -26.38 0.29
CA PHE A 470 -23.48 -27.50 -0.54
C PHE A 470 -22.54 -27.76 -1.72
N GLY A 471 -21.44 -27.03 -1.82
CA GLY A 471 -20.46 -27.13 -2.89
C GLY A 471 -20.87 -26.44 -4.19
N ASN A 472 -21.94 -25.64 -4.21
CA ASN A 472 -22.31 -24.85 -5.39
C ASN A 472 -21.48 -23.58 -5.43
N TRP A 473 -21.01 -23.21 -6.62
CA TRP A 473 -20.37 -21.92 -6.82
C TRP A 473 -21.38 -20.77 -6.73
N LYS A 474 -20.94 -19.67 -6.12
CA LYS A 474 -21.69 -18.43 -5.91
C LYS A 474 -20.76 -17.24 -6.10
N ILE A 475 -21.31 -16.11 -6.55
CA ILE A 475 -20.59 -14.83 -6.61
C ILE A 475 -20.51 -14.28 -5.18
N SER A 476 -19.31 -14.11 -4.64
CA SER A 476 -19.12 -13.40 -3.36
C SER A 476 -18.93 -11.91 -3.58
N ASP A 477 -18.21 -11.53 -4.65
CA ASP A 477 -17.94 -10.13 -4.97
C ASP A 477 -17.94 -9.86 -6.47
N PHE A 478 -18.48 -8.69 -6.84
CA PHE A 478 -18.75 -8.25 -8.21
C PHE A 478 -18.81 -6.72 -8.31
#